data_AF-A0A382XSX8-F1
#
_entry.id   AF-A0A382XSX8-F1
#
_cell.length_a   1.000
_cell.length_b   1.000
_cell.length_c   1.000
_cell.angle_alpha   90.00
_cell.angle_beta   90.00
_cell.angle_gamma   90.00
#
_symmetry.space_group_name_H-M   'P 1'
#
loop_
_entity.id
_entity.type
_entity.pdbx_description
1 polymer ?
#
loop_
_entity_poly.entity_id
_entity_poly.type
_entity_poly.pdbx_seq_one_letter_code
_entity_poly.pdbx_strand_id
1 'polypeptide(L)'
;MKDSGTNRRRHGALGQGAFTLLELLVVIGIIAVLISITLPAMKGLGRSATNKGATRQLVEDLRLARQVALRNRSTVYVVFTP
;
A
#
# COMPACT_ATOMS: atom_id res chain seq x y z
N MET A 1 -9.46 -68.83 -29.11
CA MET A 1 -10.60 -67.89 -29.15
C MET A 1 -10.74 -67.31 -27.74
N LYS A 2 -10.47 -65.99 -27.57
CA LYS A 2 -11.08 -65.09 -26.56
C LYS A 2 -10.91 -65.45 -25.06
N ASP A 3 -10.40 -64.62 -24.14
CA ASP A 3 -10.39 -63.16 -23.99
C ASP A 3 -9.22 -62.76 -23.05
N SER A 4 -8.32 -61.86 -23.43
CA SER A 4 -8.47 -60.40 -23.34
C SER A 4 -8.59 -59.90 -21.89
N GLY A 5 -7.47 -59.31 -21.44
CA GLY A 5 -7.25 -58.89 -20.07
C GLY A 5 -8.12 -57.73 -19.60
N THR A 6 -8.16 -57.56 -18.28
CA THR A 6 -8.58 -56.32 -17.64
C THR A 6 -7.70 -56.08 -16.42
N ASN A 7 -6.50 -55.57 -16.70
CA ASN A 7 -5.66 -54.89 -15.73
C ASN A 7 -6.39 -53.63 -15.23
N ARG A 8 -7.19 -53.79 -14.16
CA ARG A 8 -7.86 -52.68 -13.48
C ARG A 8 -6.84 -51.89 -12.66
N ARG A 9 -6.07 -51.05 -13.34
CA ARG A 9 -5.44 -49.88 -12.70
C ARG A 9 -6.53 -48.91 -12.30
N ARG A 10 -7.11 -49.10 -11.12
CA ARG A 10 -7.86 -48.03 -10.48
C ARG A 10 -6.85 -47.09 -9.86
N HIS A 11 -6.57 -46.05 -10.65
CA HIS A 11 -6.02 -44.76 -10.28
C HIS A 11 -6.16 -44.50 -8.78
N GLY A 12 -5.01 -44.32 -8.12
CA GLY A 12 -4.96 -43.84 -6.76
C GLY A 12 -5.84 -42.60 -6.66
N ALA A 13 -6.74 -42.62 -5.68
CA ALA A 13 -7.45 -41.44 -5.25
C ALA A 13 -6.40 -40.34 -5.06
N LEU A 14 -6.52 -39.27 -5.84
CA LEU A 14 -5.80 -38.03 -5.61
C LEU A 14 -6.28 -37.56 -4.24
N GLY A 15 -5.59 -38.03 -3.20
CA GLY A 15 -5.85 -37.66 -1.83
C GLY A 15 -5.89 -36.15 -1.80
N GLN A 16 -7.03 -35.62 -1.39
CA GLN A 16 -7.18 -34.21 -1.09
C GLN A 16 -6.05 -33.85 -0.12
N GLY A 17 -5.06 -33.13 -0.64
CA GLY A 17 -3.77 -32.95 0.00
C GLY A 17 -3.92 -32.20 1.31
N ALA A 18 -3.49 -32.84 2.40
CA ALA A 18 -3.19 -32.12 3.62
C ALA A 18 -1.97 -31.21 3.37
N PHE A 19 -2.03 -29.98 3.86
CA PHE A 19 -0.98 -28.98 3.68
C PHE A 19 0.29 -29.40 4.42
N THR A 20 1.45 -29.26 3.77
CA THR A 20 2.74 -29.59 4.36
C THR A 20 3.29 -28.44 5.21
N LEU A 21 4.16 -28.76 6.17
CA LEU A 21 4.89 -27.74 6.93
C LEU A 21 5.78 -26.87 6.03
N LEU A 22 6.31 -27.47 4.96
CA LEU A 22 7.15 -26.78 3.99
C LEU A 22 6.35 -25.74 3.21
N GLU A 23 5.13 -26.07 2.77
CA GLU A 23 4.28 -25.11 2.07
C GLU A 23 3.91 -23.94 2.98
N LEU A 24 3.64 -24.19 4.28
CA LEU A 24 3.42 -23.10 5.24
C LEU A 24 4.63 -22.18 5.33
N LEU A 25 5.83 -22.77 5.44
CA LEU A 25 7.09 -22.04 5.53
C LEU A 25 7.32 -21.14 4.30
N VAL A 26 7.07 -21.68 3.10
CA VAL A 26 7.21 -20.91 1.85
C VAL A 26 6.20 -19.76 1.81
N VAL A 27 4.95 -20.00 2.20
CA VAL A 27 3.90 -18.97 2.21
C VAL A 27 4.24 -17.84 3.17
N ILE A 28 4.65 -18.13 4.40
CA ILE A 28 5.05 -17.07 5.35
C ILE A 28 6.31 -16.32 4.87
N GLY A 29 7.23 -17.01 4.18
CA GLY A 29 8.40 -16.40 3.56
C GLY A 29 8.01 -15.39 2.48
N ILE A 30 7.07 -15.76 1.60
CA ILE A 30 6.54 -14.85 0.57
C ILE A 30 5.84 -13.65 1.22
N ILE A 31 5.01 -13.87 2.24
CA ILE A 31 4.33 -12.79 2.98
C ILE A 31 5.37 -11.84 3.60
N ALA A 32 6.43 -12.34 4.21
CA ALA A 32 7.49 -11.51 4.80
C ALA A 32 8.20 -10.66 3.73
N VAL A 33 8.51 -11.23 2.56
CA VAL A 33 9.10 -10.49 1.43
C VAL A 33 8.15 -9.39 0.96
N LEU A 34 6.86 -9.70 0.75
CA LEU A 34 5.86 -8.72 0.32
C LEU A 34 5.71 -7.57 1.33
N ILE A 35 5.66 -7.88 2.63
CA ILE A 35 5.56 -6.86 3.69
C ILE A 35 6.82 -5.97 3.70
N SER A 36 8.00 -6.56 3.53
CA SER A 36 9.28 -5.81 3.54
C SER A 36 9.37 -4.73 2.47
N ILE A 37 8.75 -4.96 1.30
CA ILE A 37 8.70 -3.98 0.21
C ILE A 37 7.48 -3.06 0.29
N THR A 38 6.34 -3.55 0.79
CA THR A 38 5.07 -2.82 0.82
C THR A 38 5.07 -1.72 1.88
N LEU A 39 5.55 -2.00 3.10
CA LEU A 39 5.57 -1.03 4.20
C LEU A 39 6.39 0.25 3.90
N PRO A 40 7.63 0.20 3.37
CA PRO A 40 8.37 1.41 3.04
C PRO A 40 7.71 2.19 1.89
N ALA A 41 7.12 1.50 0.91
CA ALA A 41 6.38 2.14 -0.17
C ALA A 41 5.18 2.97 0.34
N MET A 42 4.48 2.47 1.38
CA MET A 42 3.40 3.21 2.04
C MET A 42 3.89 4.43 2.83
N LYS A 43 5.07 4.37 3.48
CA LYS A 43 5.65 5.52 4.21
C LYS A 43 5.92 6.72 3.29
N GLY A 44 6.24 6.48 2.02
CA GLY A 44 6.46 7.54 1.02
C GLY A 44 5.21 8.37 0.68
N LEU A 45 4.01 7.80 0.85
CA LEU A 45 2.75 8.49 0.56
C LEU A 45 2.48 9.64 1.54
N GLY A 46 2.79 9.44 2.83
CA GLY A 46 2.58 10.45 3.87
C GLY A 46 3.48 11.68 3.67
N ARG A 47 4.76 11.47 3.32
CA ARG A 47 5.72 12.58 3.18
C ARG A 47 5.40 13.52 2.03
N SER A 48 4.94 12.97 0.90
CA SER A 48 4.51 13.76 -0.26
C SER A 48 3.22 14.55 0.02
N ALA A 49 2.33 14.01 0.87
CA ALA A 49 1.14 14.72 1.31
C ALA A 49 1.49 15.90 2.23
N THR A 50 2.45 15.75 3.15
CA THR A 50 2.90 16.82 4.06
C THR A 50 3.44 18.04 3.30
N ASN A 51 4.34 17.85 2.34
CA ASN A 51 4.94 18.98 1.62
C ASN A 51 3.90 19.72 0.76
N LYS A 52 3.01 18.99 0.08
CA LYS A 52 1.92 19.60 -0.70
C LYS A 52 0.92 20.34 0.19
N GLY A 53 0.62 19.80 1.38
CA GLY A 53 -0.22 20.46 2.37
C GLY A 53 0.38 21.78 2.84
N ALA A 54 1.66 21.77 3.22
CA ALA A 54 2.37 22.97 3.66
C ALA A 54 2.39 24.07 2.59
N THR A 55 2.71 23.73 1.33
CA THR A 55 2.68 24.72 0.23
C THR A 55 1.29 25.31 0.02
N ARG A 56 0.24 24.49 0.07
CA ARG A 56 -1.14 24.96 -0.08
C ARG A 56 -1.55 25.89 1.06
N GLN A 57 -1.19 25.52 2.29
CA GLN A 57 -1.46 26.34 3.47
C GLN A 57 -0.81 27.73 3.34
N LEU A 58 0.47 27.79 2.97
CA LEU A 58 1.16 29.07 2.75
C LEU A 58 0.48 29.94 1.68
N VAL A 59 0.03 29.33 0.58
CA VAL A 59 -0.66 30.07 -0.49
C VAL A 59 -2.00 30.62 -0.02
N GLU A 60 -2.77 29.85 0.75
CA GLU A 60 -4.04 30.31 1.32
C GLU A 60 -3.84 31.43 2.35
N ASP A 61 -2.84 31.31 3.22
CA ASP A 61 -2.53 32.34 4.23
C ASP A 61 -2.13 33.67 3.55
N LEU A 62 -1.35 33.62 2.47
CA LEU A 62 -0.99 34.80 1.69
C LEU A 62 -2.19 35.40 0.93
N ARG A 63 -3.08 34.56 0.39
CA ARG A 63 -4.32 35.02 -0.25
C ARG A 63 -5.22 35.75 0.75
N LEU A 64 -5.38 35.17 1.94
CA LEU A 64 -6.13 35.78 3.03
C LEU A 64 -5.51 37.11 3.45
N ALA A 65 -4.20 37.15 3.70
CA ALA A 65 -3.49 38.37 4.08
C ALA A 65 -3.67 39.49 3.04
N ARG A 66 -3.58 39.15 1.75
CA ARG A 66 -3.85 40.07 0.65
C ARG A 66 -5.29 40.57 0.65
N GLN A 67 -6.26 39.69 0.84
CA GLN A 67 -7.68 40.08 0.89
C GLN A 67 -7.96 41.05 2.05
N VAL A 68 -7.38 40.79 3.23
CA VAL A 68 -7.49 41.68 4.39
C VAL A 68 -6.84 43.04 4.10
N ALA A 69 -5.64 43.04 3.50
CA ALA A 69 -4.93 44.26 3.16
C ALA A 69 -5.73 45.13 2.17
N LEU A 70 -6.33 44.52 1.15
CA LEU A 70 -7.15 45.23 0.16
C LEU A 70 -8.47 45.73 0.75
N ARG A 71 -9.16 44.90 1.56
CA ARG A 71 -10.42 45.27 2.21
C ARG A 71 -10.24 46.45 3.16
N ASN A 72 -9.17 46.44 3.93
CA ASN A 72 -8.93 47.41 4.99
C ASN A 72 -8.02 48.57 4.53
N ARG A 73 -7.50 48.54 3.30
CA ARG A 73 -6.52 49.50 2.79
C ARG A 73 -5.31 49.67 3.71
N SER A 74 -4.87 48.57 4.33
CA SER A 74 -3.83 48.55 5.35
C SER A 74 -2.75 47.53 5.02
N THR A 75 -1.51 47.78 5.46
CA THR A 75 -0.43 46.80 5.36
C THR A 75 -0.65 45.66 6.35
N VAL A 76 -0.55 44.41 5.90
CA VAL A 76 -0.73 43.19 6.71
C VAL A 76 0.58 42.40 6.71
N TYR A 77 1.00 41.93 7.90
CA TYR A 77 2.21 41.14 8.08
C TYR A 77 1.85 39.67 8.35
N VAL A 78 2.58 38.76 7.72
CA VAL A 78 2.50 37.32 7.98
C VAL A 78 3.76 36.91 8.74
N VAL A 79 3.58 36.30 9.91
CA VAL A 79 4.67 35.89 10.81
C VAL A 79 4.68 34.37 10.90
N PHE A 80 5.82 33.76 10.60
CA PHE A 80 6.03 32.32 10.77
C PHE A 80 6.74 32.08 12.10
N THR A 81 6.08 31.41 13.03
CA THR A 81 6.67 30.94 14.29
C THR A 81 7.06 29.45 14.15
N PRO A 82 8.21 29.05 14.72
CA PRO A 82 8.69 27.66 14.65
C PRO A 82 7.81 26.67 15.43
#